data_AF-A0AAD9P304-F1
#
_entry.id   AF-A0AAD9P304-F1
#
_cell.length_a   1.000
_cell.length_b   1.000
_cell.length_c   1.000
_cell.angle_alpha   90.00
_cell.angle_beta   90.00
_cell.angle_gamma   90.00
#
_symmetry.space_group_name_H-M   'P 1'
#
loop_
_entity.id
_entity.type
_entity.pdbx_description
1 polymer ?
#
loop_
_entity_poly.entity_id
_entity_poly.type
_entity_poly.pdbx_seq_one_letter_code
_entity_poly.pdbx_strand_id
1 'polypeptide(L)'
;MRGFLVISLSVALVCLGWLDVTTADQKCHQRGGTCQYTSNSCSGAYWKGYCNGASNRRCCIRGSVSGDSSCIKKGGHCMDDRTNSCDGNYESGHCSGNSHRRCCIGGGGSSGGTTGFSDACLNCICEIEGCENNVGKCNWDVNSDSCGPFQIKDVYYIDCYKPGTSWRSCAKEMACSKTCVRAYMRRYGPSCARKAGRSQATCQDYARVHNGGPSGCIRSYTLGYWKRISACCDRVGGC
;
A
#
# COMPACT_ATOMS: atom_id res chain seq x y z
N MET A 1 20.92 -16.83 -68.26
CA MET A 1 19.86 -16.40 -67.31
C MET A 1 20.54 -15.47 -66.30
N ARG A 2 20.57 -14.15 -66.56
CA ARG A 2 19.82 -13.07 -65.86
C ARG A 2 19.85 -13.12 -64.31
N GLY A 3 20.64 -12.18 -63.73
CA GLY A 3 20.44 -11.45 -62.45
C GLY A 3 20.58 -12.24 -61.14
N PHE A 4 21.00 -11.69 -59.99
CA PHE A 4 21.17 -10.31 -59.54
C PHE A 4 22.29 -10.22 -58.49
N LEU A 5 22.94 -9.05 -58.44
CA LEU A 5 23.73 -8.53 -57.32
C LEU A 5 22.83 -8.31 -56.10
N VAL A 6 23.23 -8.76 -54.91
CA VAL A 6 22.76 -8.15 -53.64
C VAL A 6 23.92 -8.03 -52.66
N ILE A 7 24.12 -6.78 -52.25
CA ILE A 7 25.11 -6.27 -51.30
C ILE A 7 24.54 -6.41 -49.88
N SER A 8 25.43 -6.75 -48.93
CA SER A 8 25.45 -6.35 -47.51
C SER A 8 24.14 -6.30 -46.70
N LEU A 9 24.09 -7.03 -45.58
CA LEU A 9 24.22 -6.41 -44.27
C LEU A 9 24.33 -7.49 -43.18
N SER A 10 25.35 -7.35 -42.34
CA SER A 10 25.48 -8.01 -41.05
C SER A 10 24.24 -7.73 -40.20
N VAL A 11 23.47 -8.77 -39.87
CA VAL A 11 22.46 -8.67 -38.81
C VAL A 11 23.21 -8.71 -37.47
N ALA A 12 23.84 -7.58 -37.14
CA ALA A 12 23.96 -7.20 -35.76
C ALA A 12 22.52 -7.08 -35.25
N LEU A 13 22.07 -8.07 -34.48
CA LEU A 13 20.84 -7.92 -33.73
C LEU A 13 21.14 -6.88 -32.65
N VAL A 14 20.84 -5.66 -33.01
CA VAL A 14 20.86 -4.50 -32.17
C VAL A 14 19.95 -4.79 -30.97
N CYS A 15 20.53 -5.07 -29.81
CA CYS A 15 19.85 -4.98 -28.51
C CYS A 15 19.57 -3.50 -28.20
N LEU A 16 18.77 -2.84 -29.04
CA LEU A 16 18.16 -1.56 -28.70
C LEU A 16 16.81 -1.85 -28.08
N GLY A 17 16.73 -1.52 -26.79
CA GLY A 17 15.55 -0.89 -26.21
C GLY A 17 14.36 -1.80 -25.99
N TRP A 18 14.39 -2.53 -24.87
CA TRP A 18 13.18 -2.84 -24.10
C TRP A 18 13.46 -2.57 -22.62
N LEU A 19 13.66 -1.29 -22.30
CA LEU A 19 13.78 -0.75 -20.94
C LEU A 19 12.63 0.24 -20.71
N ASP A 20 11.38 -0.18 -20.91
CA ASP A 20 10.26 0.76 -20.83
C ASP A 20 9.09 0.24 -20.00
N VAL A 21 9.25 0.28 -18.67
CA VAL A 21 8.18 0.65 -17.71
C VAL A 21 8.81 1.44 -16.53
N THR A 22 8.90 2.76 -16.71
CA THR A 22 9.01 3.82 -15.67
C THR A 22 10.13 3.75 -14.62
N THR A 23 11.39 3.81 -15.06
CA THR A 23 12.53 4.25 -14.21
C THR A 23 12.59 5.77 -13.99
N ALA A 24 11.75 6.50 -14.72
CA ALA A 24 11.71 7.95 -14.82
C ALA A 24 11.14 8.68 -13.58
N ASP A 25 10.11 8.11 -12.94
CA ASP A 25 9.50 8.69 -11.74
C ASP A 25 10.03 8.06 -10.44
N GLN A 26 10.97 7.12 -10.56
CA GLN A 26 11.60 6.44 -9.42
C GLN A 26 12.22 7.41 -8.43
N LYS A 27 12.80 8.52 -8.91
CA LYS A 27 13.36 9.57 -8.03
C LYS A 27 12.31 10.19 -7.12
N CYS A 28 11.06 10.28 -7.59
CA CYS A 28 9.93 10.75 -6.81
C CYS A 28 9.44 9.67 -5.82
N HIS A 29 9.28 8.43 -6.31
CA HIS A 29 8.80 7.31 -5.49
C HIS A 29 9.78 6.87 -4.41
N GLN A 30 11.09 6.87 -4.67
CA GLN A 30 12.15 6.63 -3.68
C GLN A 30 12.14 7.67 -2.55
N ARG A 31 11.56 8.85 -2.80
CA ARG A 31 11.37 9.90 -1.80
C ARG A 31 9.98 9.88 -1.16
N GLY A 32 9.18 8.82 -1.39
CA GLY A 32 7.82 8.69 -0.88
C GLY A 32 6.85 9.71 -1.50
N GLY A 33 7.16 10.22 -2.69
CA GLY A 33 6.32 11.16 -3.41
C GLY A 33 5.55 10.54 -4.58
N THR A 34 4.60 11.31 -5.10
CA THR A 34 3.78 10.97 -6.27
C THR A 34 3.96 12.03 -7.36
N CYS A 35 4.28 11.61 -8.57
CA CYS A 35 4.34 12.52 -9.72
C CYS A 35 2.95 12.92 -10.19
N GLN A 36 2.64 14.21 -10.14
CA GLN A 36 1.34 14.75 -10.57
C GLN A 36 1.47 16.17 -11.11
N TYR A 37 0.47 16.66 -11.83
CA TYR A 37 0.45 18.02 -12.35
C TYR A 37 0.28 19.05 -11.23
N THR A 38 0.93 20.20 -11.29
CA THR A 38 0.81 21.29 -10.30
C THR A 38 -0.57 21.89 -10.23
N SER A 39 -1.43 21.64 -11.22
CA SER A 39 -2.86 21.93 -11.15
C SER A 39 -3.60 21.08 -10.12
N ASN A 40 -3.08 19.89 -9.79
CA ASN A 40 -3.62 19.03 -8.75
C ASN A 40 -3.15 19.53 -7.38
N SER A 41 -3.96 19.33 -6.34
CA SER A 41 -3.55 19.64 -4.97
C SER A 41 -2.48 18.66 -4.50
N CYS A 42 -1.40 19.17 -3.91
CA CYS A 42 -0.37 18.33 -3.30
C CYS A 42 -0.54 18.32 -1.78
N SER A 43 -0.58 17.11 -1.22
CA SER A 43 -0.63 16.91 0.24
C SER A 43 0.67 17.33 0.96
N GLY A 44 1.70 17.76 0.23
CA GLY A 44 2.96 18.29 0.73
C GLY A 44 3.49 19.40 -0.20
N ALA A 45 4.75 19.29 -0.62
CA ALA A 45 5.36 20.27 -1.53
C ALA A 45 5.67 19.66 -2.90
N TYR A 46 5.63 20.51 -3.94
CA TYR A 46 6.06 20.14 -5.28
C TYR A 46 7.55 20.33 -5.47
N TRP A 47 8.23 19.25 -5.85
CA TRP A 47 9.65 19.25 -6.15
C TRP A 47 9.89 19.08 -7.65
N LYS A 48 10.73 19.97 -8.21
CA LYS A 48 11.13 19.96 -9.64
C LYS A 48 12.22 18.94 -9.91
N GLY A 49 12.23 18.35 -11.11
CA GLY A 49 13.31 17.47 -11.58
C GLY A 49 13.27 16.04 -11.04
N TYR A 50 12.19 15.67 -10.34
CA TYR A 50 11.97 14.33 -9.78
C TYR A 50 10.94 13.52 -10.57
N CYS A 51 10.22 14.18 -11.47
CA CYS A 51 9.25 13.58 -12.38
C CYS A 51 9.65 13.93 -13.80
N ASN A 52 9.48 12.98 -14.71
CA ASN A 52 9.67 13.25 -16.13
C ASN A 52 8.39 13.83 -16.76
N GLY A 53 8.53 14.39 -17.95
CA GLY A 53 7.44 15.00 -18.71
C GLY A 53 7.40 16.52 -18.57
N ALA A 54 6.20 17.10 -18.69
CA ALA A 54 5.99 18.53 -18.72
C ALA A 54 6.50 19.24 -17.44
N SER A 55 6.89 20.51 -17.57
CA SER A 55 7.45 21.32 -16.46
C SER A 55 6.50 21.49 -15.27
N ASN A 56 5.19 21.37 -15.51
CA ASN A 56 4.14 21.38 -14.51
C ASN A 56 3.85 19.98 -13.92
N ARG A 57 4.44 18.90 -14.42
CA ARG A 57 4.38 17.57 -13.79
C ARG A 57 5.51 17.45 -12.77
N ARG A 58 5.17 17.57 -11.48
CA ARG A 58 6.14 17.71 -10.39
C ARG A 58 5.92 16.64 -9.34
N CYS A 59 6.98 16.36 -8.57
CA CYS A 59 6.91 15.35 -7.53
C CYS A 59 6.24 15.93 -6.31
N CYS A 60 5.03 15.47 -6.00
CA CYS A 60 4.37 15.77 -4.75
C CYS A 60 4.94 14.85 -3.67
N ILE A 61 5.90 15.35 -2.90
CA ILE A 61 6.49 14.59 -1.80
C ILE A 61 5.71 14.91 -0.53
N ARG A 62 5.24 13.87 0.16
CA ARG A 62 4.81 13.97 1.56
C ARG A 62 6.04 14.18 2.43
N GLY A 63 6.56 15.40 2.44
CA GLY A 63 7.52 15.80 3.46
C GLY A 63 6.78 16.02 4.78
N SER A 64 7.40 15.64 5.89
CA SER A 64 7.12 16.24 7.20
C SER A 64 7.34 17.75 7.06
N VAL A 65 6.28 18.48 6.69
CA VAL A 65 6.32 19.93 6.78
C VAL A 65 6.47 20.22 8.27
N SER A 66 7.42 21.06 8.66
CA SER A 66 7.61 21.44 10.07
C SER A 66 6.31 21.87 10.75
N GLY A 67 5.34 22.41 9.98
CA GLY A 67 3.99 22.75 10.44
C GLY A 67 2.93 21.64 10.43
N ASP A 68 3.19 20.45 9.90
CA ASP A 68 2.30 19.28 9.96
C ASP A 68 2.63 18.35 11.12
N SER A 69 3.80 18.58 11.74
CA SER A 69 4.30 17.82 12.89
C SER A 69 3.27 17.72 14.01
N SER A 70 2.46 18.77 14.21
CA SER A 70 1.40 18.76 15.22
C SER A 70 0.27 17.79 14.88
N CYS A 71 -0.12 17.71 13.61
CA CYS A 71 -1.14 16.76 13.16
C CYS A 71 -0.61 15.32 13.23
N ILE A 72 0.62 15.11 12.77
CA ILE A 72 1.27 13.79 12.76
C ILE A 72 1.47 13.28 14.20
N LYS A 73 1.92 14.13 15.13
CA LYS A 73 2.04 13.78 16.57
C LYS A 73 0.71 13.39 17.21
N LYS A 74 -0.40 13.93 16.71
CA LYS A 74 -1.76 13.54 17.13
C LYS A 74 -2.26 12.25 16.47
N GLY A 75 -1.45 11.61 15.63
CA GLY A 75 -1.88 10.46 14.84
C GLY A 75 -2.97 10.84 13.82
N GLY A 76 -2.95 12.08 13.35
CA GLY A 76 -3.82 12.56 12.28
C GLY A 76 -3.06 12.69 10.98
N HIS A 77 -3.80 12.96 9.91
CA HIS A 77 -3.22 13.27 8.62
C HIS A 77 -3.88 14.50 7.99
N CYS A 78 -3.04 15.36 7.41
CA CYS A 78 -3.47 16.61 6.80
C CYS A 78 -4.13 16.35 5.44
N MET A 79 -5.37 16.77 5.29
CA MET A 79 -6.14 16.69 4.03
C MET A 79 -7.06 17.91 3.88
N ASP A 80 -7.55 18.16 2.67
CA ASP A 80 -8.48 19.27 2.40
C ASP A 80 -9.90 18.87 2.82
N ASP A 81 -10.50 19.64 3.73
CA ASP A 81 -11.80 19.36 4.35
C ASP A 81 -13.00 19.57 3.41
N ARG A 82 -12.80 20.23 2.27
CA ARG A 82 -13.86 20.42 1.27
C ARG A 82 -13.97 19.26 0.30
N THR A 83 -12.85 18.59 0.04
CA THR A 83 -12.76 17.56 -1.00
C THR A 83 -12.59 16.15 -0.44
N ASN A 84 -12.15 15.99 0.81
CA ASN A 84 -11.89 14.70 1.43
C ASN A 84 -12.80 14.48 2.63
N SER A 85 -13.32 13.26 2.76
CA SER A 85 -14.05 12.81 3.94
C SER A 85 -13.07 12.36 5.01
N CYS A 86 -13.28 12.79 6.25
CA CYS A 86 -12.54 12.30 7.40
C CYS A 86 -13.40 11.28 8.15
N ASP A 87 -12.88 10.08 8.38
CA ASP A 87 -13.58 9.07 9.19
C ASP A 87 -13.65 9.45 10.69
N GLY A 88 -12.98 10.53 11.08
CA GLY A 88 -13.06 11.13 12.41
C GLY A 88 -13.37 12.63 12.34
N ASN A 89 -12.66 13.43 13.14
CA ASN A 89 -12.88 14.86 13.24
C ASN A 89 -11.78 15.66 12.57
N TYR A 90 -12.16 16.79 11.98
CA TYR A 90 -11.20 17.78 11.48
C TYR A 90 -10.81 18.78 12.56
N GLU A 91 -9.51 18.88 12.84
CA GLU A 91 -8.94 19.95 13.65
C GLU A 91 -8.20 20.97 12.77
N SER A 92 -8.42 22.25 13.04
CA SER A 92 -7.72 23.38 12.41
C SER A 92 -6.36 23.64 13.08
N GLY A 93 -5.43 24.28 12.36
CA GLY A 93 -4.18 24.79 12.95
C GLY A 93 -3.09 23.75 13.24
N HIS A 94 -3.32 22.47 12.91
CA HIS A 94 -2.31 21.40 13.06
C HIS A 94 -1.61 21.02 11.76
N CYS A 95 -2.05 21.62 10.66
CA CYS A 95 -1.52 21.43 9.33
C CYS A 95 -1.08 22.78 8.78
N SER A 96 0.09 22.79 8.16
CA SER A 96 0.57 23.93 7.39
C SER A 96 -0.27 24.15 6.12
N GLY A 97 -0.09 25.29 5.47
CA GLY A 97 -0.82 25.62 4.23
C GLY A 97 -2.10 26.42 4.49
N ASN A 98 -3.12 26.21 3.66
CA ASN A 98 -4.36 27.01 3.71
C ASN A 98 -5.33 26.52 4.81
N SER A 99 -6.37 27.33 5.08
CA SER A 99 -7.37 27.07 6.13
C SER A 99 -8.22 25.80 5.93
N HIS A 100 -8.33 25.32 4.69
CA HIS A 100 -9.06 24.09 4.35
C HIS A 100 -8.21 22.84 4.50
N ARG A 101 -6.89 22.98 4.57
CA ARG A 101 -5.98 21.87 4.88
C ARG A 101 -6.00 21.63 6.38
N ARG A 102 -6.85 20.70 6.80
CA ARG A 102 -7.12 20.39 8.21
C ARG A 102 -6.62 19.01 8.59
N CYS A 103 -6.35 18.86 9.88
CA CYS A 103 -5.90 17.58 10.41
C CYS A 103 -7.10 16.68 10.63
N CYS A 104 -7.24 15.63 9.81
CA CYS A 104 -8.18 14.57 10.10
C CYS A 104 -7.61 13.70 11.21
N ILE A 105 -8.24 13.75 12.38
CA ILE A 105 -7.92 12.93 13.55
C ILE A 105 -9.05 11.94 13.79
N GLY A 106 -8.72 10.70 14.17
CA GLY A 106 -9.74 9.67 14.43
C GLY A 106 -10.20 8.88 13.19
N GLY A 107 -9.74 9.26 11.99
CA GLY A 107 -9.78 8.43 10.80
C GLY A 107 -8.37 8.06 10.35
N GLY A 108 -7.94 6.81 10.53
CA GLY A 108 -6.79 6.22 9.85
C GLY A 108 -5.48 7.04 9.78
N GLY A 109 -4.83 7.28 10.92
CA GLY A 109 -3.51 7.90 10.95
C GLY A 109 -2.70 7.60 12.21
N SER A 110 -2.96 6.48 12.90
CA SER A 110 -2.30 6.09 14.15
C SER A 110 -0.77 6.05 14.04
N SER A 111 -0.17 7.21 14.29
CA SER A 111 1.18 7.37 14.86
C SER A 111 1.08 7.55 16.37
N GLY A 112 0.14 6.82 16.99
CA GLY A 112 0.23 6.47 18.41
C GLY A 112 0.71 5.03 18.43
N GLY A 113 1.79 4.75 19.16
CA GLY A 113 2.25 3.39 19.40
C GLY A 113 1.14 2.58 20.07
N THR A 114 0.28 1.98 19.25
CA THR A 114 -0.41 0.76 19.61
C THR A 114 0.55 -0.35 19.25
N THR A 115 0.80 -1.21 20.20
CA THR A 115 1.50 -2.48 20.07
C THR A 115 0.68 -3.44 19.18
N GLY A 116 0.36 -3.02 17.95
CA GLY A 116 -0.61 -3.63 17.04
C GLY A 116 -0.31 -3.37 15.55
N PHE A 117 -1.04 -4.07 14.67
CA PHE A 117 -0.78 -4.27 13.24
C PHE A 117 -0.13 -3.08 12.50
N SER A 118 1.20 -3.12 12.40
CA SER A 118 2.04 -2.05 11.88
C SER A 118 2.03 -1.94 10.35
N ASP A 119 2.39 -0.76 9.85
CA ASP A 119 2.55 -0.52 8.41
C ASP A 119 3.67 -1.38 7.82
N ALA A 120 4.75 -1.60 8.58
CA ALA A 120 5.81 -2.54 8.20
C ALA A 120 5.26 -3.95 7.99
N CYS A 121 4.43 -4.45 8.92
CA CYS A 121 3.80 -5.76 8.79
C CYS A 121 2.86 -5.84 7.57
N LEU A 122 2.01 -4.82 7.38
CA LEU A 122 1.11 -4.75 6.22
C LEU A 122 1.87 -4.71 4.89
N ASN A 123 2.96 -3.95 4.83
CA ASN A 123 3.78 -3.84 3.62
C ASN A 123 4.52 -5.14 3.33
N CYS A 124 4.99 -5.87 4.35
CA CYS A 124 5.58 -7.19 4.14
C CYS A 124 4.56 -8.23 3.67
N ILE A 125 3.32 -8.18 4.19
CA ILE A 125 2.21 -8.99 3.64
C ILE A 125 2.00 -8.65 2.16
N CYS A 126 1.91 -7.36 1.83
CA CYS A 126 1.76 -6.87 0.46
C CYS A 126 2.87 -7.44 -0.45
N GLU A 127 4.13 -7.34 -0.03
CA GLU A 127 5.28 -7.81 -0.80
C GLU A 127 5.20 -9.31 -1.10
N ILE A 128 4.91 -10.14 -0.08
CA ILE A 128 4.82 -11.59 -0.23
C ILE A 128 3.61 -12.03 -1.06
N GLU A 129 2.51 -11.27 -1.02
CA GLU A 129 1.35 -11.48 -1.90
C GLU A 129 1.58 -10.96 -3.33
N GLY A 130 2.70 -10.29 -3.62
CA GLY A 130 2.98 -9.72 -4.95
C GLY A 130 2.02 -8.58 -5.31
N CYS A 131 1.68 -7.76 -4.32
CA CYS A 131 0.49 -6.92 -4.33
C CYS A 131 0.38 -5.92 -5.49
N GLU A 132 1.48 -5.28 -5.92
CA GLU A 132 1.48 -4.35 -7.05
C GLU A 132 1.07 -5.04 -8.35
N ASN A 133 1.53 -6.28 -8.55
CA ASN A 133 1.23 -7.08 -9.75
C ASN A 133 -0.19 -7.63 -9.75
N ASN A 134 -0.89 -7.59 -8.62
CA ASN A 134 -2.24 -8.12 -8.44
C ASN A 134 -3.33 -7.04 -8.42
N VAL A 135 -2.98 -5.75 -8.48
CA VAL A 135 -3.95 -4.65 -8.63
C VAL A 135 -4.83 -4.93 -9.85
N GLY A 136 -6.16 -4.77 -9.70
CA GLY A 136 -7.11 -4.98 -10.79
C GLY A 136 -7.41 -6.44 -11.16
N LYS A 137 -6.75 -7.43 -10.54
CA LYS A 137 -6.86 -8.85 -10.92
C LYS A 137 -7.66 -9.67 -9.91
N CYS A 138 -8.21 -10.79 -10.37
CA CYS A 138 -8.66 -11.87 -9.52
C CYS A 138 -8.08 -13.17 -10.08
N ASN A 139 -7.62 -14.04 -9.19
CA ASN A 139 -7.05 -15.33 -9.55
C ASN A 139 -7.90 -16.42 -8.89
N TRP A 140 -8.20 -17.48 -9.63
CA TRP A 140 -8.88 -18.64 -9.07
C TRP A 140 -7.92 -19.39 -8.14
N ASP A 141 -8.28 -19.55 -6.87
CA ASP A 141 -7.46 -20.16 -5.83
C ASP A 141 -8.31 -20.92 -4.80
N VAL A 142 -8.08 -22.23 -4.68
CA VAL A 142 -8.78 -23.14 -3.75
C VAL A 142 -10.30 -22.91 -3.75
N ASN A 143 -10.96 -23.35 -4.81
CA ASN A 143 -12.42 -23.36 -4.99
C ASN A 143 -13.12 -21.99 -4.96
N SER A 144 -12.39 -20.88 -5.02
CA SER A 144 -12.95 -19.52 -5.07
C SER A 144 -11.97 -18.52 -5.67
N ASP A 145 -12.44 -17.35 -6.06
CA ASP A 145 -11.56 -16.25 -6.49
C ASP A 145 -10.88 -15.58 -5.29
N SER A 146 -9.58 -15.33 -5.41
CA SER A 146 -8.79 -14.41 -4.59
C SER A 146 -8.52 -13.15 -5.40
N CYS A 147 -8.93 -11.98 -4.89
CA CYS A 147 -8.86 -10.74 -5.66
C CYS A 147 -7.82 -9.76 -5.12
N GLY A 148 -7.09 -9.16 -6.05
CA GLY A 148 -6.36 -7.93 -5.84
C GLY A 148 -5.08 -8.01 -5.03
N PRO A 149 -4.57 -6.87 -4.54
CA PRO A 149 -3.23 -6.76 -3.97
C PRO A 149 -2.96 -7.68 -2.79
N PHE A 150 -4.01 -8.03 -2.03
CA PHE A 150 -3.92 -8.88 -0.84
C PHE A 150 -4.68 -10.21 -1.00
N GLN A 151 -4.96 -10.61 -2.25
CA GLN A 151 -5.62 -11.88 -2.57
C GLN A 151 -6.88 -12.14 -1.72
N ILE A 152 -7.71 -11.11 -1.55
CA ILE A 152 -8.87 -11.12 -0.66
C ILE A 152 -10.00 -11.95 -1.27
N LYS A 153 -10.46 -12.98 -0.55
CA LYS A 153 -11.66 -13.78 -0.87
C LYS A 153 -12.94 -13.10 -0.38
N ASP A 154 -14.10 -13.46 -0.93
CA ASP A 154 -15.39 -12.84 -0.57
C ASP A 154 -15.70 -12.95 0.93
N VAL A 155 -15.47 -14.13 1.53
CA VAL A 155 -15.66 -14.34 2.97
C VAL A 155 -14.74 -13.47 3.83
N TYR A 156 -13.53 -13.20 3.35
CA TYR A 156 -12.60 -12.27 4.02
C TYR A 156 -13.16 -10.85 3.98
N TYR A 157 -13.69 -10.45 2.82
CA TYR A 157 -14.30 -9.14 2.61
C TYR A 157 -15.55 -8.90 3.47
N ILE A 158 -16.42 -9.91 3.56
CA ILE A 158 -17.57 -9.88 4.46
C ILE A 158 -17.11 -9.59 5.89
N ASP A 159 -16.04 -10.25 6.30
CA ASP A 159 -15.57 -10.16 7.67
C ASP A 159 -14.78 -8.90 8.01
N CYS A 160 -14.22 -8.23 7.00
CA CYS A 160 -13.58 -6.92 7.14
C CYS A 160 -14.58 -5.75 7.06
N TYR A 161 -15.87 -6.02 7.25
CA TYR A 161 -16.97 -5.05 7.23
C TYR A 161 -17.27 -4.43 5.87
N LYS A 162 -16.93 -5.15 4.78
CA LYS A 162 -17.35 -4.82 3.41
C LYS A 162 -17.07 -3.35 2.98
N PRO A 163 -15.84 -2.84 3.12
CA PRO A 163 -15.54 -1.45 2.75
C PRO A 163 -15.70 -1.22 1.24
N GLY A 164 -16.07 0.01 0.86
CA GLY A 164 -16.34 0.35 -0.54
C GLY A 164 -17.70 -0.16 -1.02
N THR A 165 -17.84 -0.36 -2.34
CA THR A 165 -19.13 -0.65 -2.98
C THR A 165 -19.41 -2.14 -3.16
N SER A 166 -18.37 -2.95 -3.36
CA SER A 166 -18.47 -4.41 -3.52
C SER A 166 -17.14 -5.08 -3.25
N TRP A 167 -17.16 -6.39 -2.98
CA TRP A 167 -15.96 -7.19 -2.76
C TRP A 167 -14.93 -7.01 -3.88
N ARG A 168 -15.30 -7.27 -5.14
CA ARG A 168 -14.36 -7.17 -6.25
C ARG A 168 -13.87 -5.75 -6.48
N SER A 169 -14.71 -4.73 -6.29
CA SER A 169 -14.28 -3.33 -6.44
C SER A 169 -13.25 -2.97 -5.38
N CYS A 170 -13.48 -3.35 -4.13
CA CYS A 170 -12.59 -3.04 -3.03
C CYS A 170 -11.30 -3.88 -3.08
N ALA A 171 -11.43 -5.18 -3.26
CA ALA A 171 -10.31 -6.11 -3.25
C ALA A 171 -9.29 -5.77 -4.32
N LYS A 172 -9.73 -5.37 -5.53
CA LYS A 172 -8.85 -5.01 -6.65
C LYS A 172 -8.13 -3.66 -6.51
N GLU A 173 -8.51 -2.83 -5.55
CA GLU A 173 -7.98 -1.48 -5.36
C GLU A 173 -7.09 -1.42 -4.11
N MET A 174 -5.94 -0.76 -4.19
CA MET A 174 -4.92 -0.82 -3.13
C MET A 174 -5.37 -0.17 -1.82
N ALA A 175 -6.00 1.00 -1.87
CA ALA A 175 -6.42 1.70 -0.65
C ALA A 175 -7.53 0.93 0.07
N CYS A 176 -8.57 0.49 -0.65
CA CYS A 176 -9.69 -0.23 -0.09
C CYS A 176 -9.28 -1.62 0.43
N SER A 177 -8.43 -2.35 -0.30
CA SER A 177 -7.90 -3.63 0.16
C SER A 177 -7.06 -3.50 1.42
N LYS A 178 -6.21 -2.46 1.56
CA LYS A 178 -5.52 -2.14 2.81
C LYS A 178 -6.48 -1.88 3.97
N THR A 179 -7.55 -1.11 3.73
CA THR A 179 -8.60 -0.86 4.72
C THR A 179 -9.25 -2.18 5.18
N CYS A 180 -9.57 -3.06 4.25
CA CYS A 180 -10.12 -4.38 4.53
C CYS A 180 -9.17 -5.25 5.37
N VAL A 181 -7.89 -5.36 4.98
CA VAL A 181 -6.90 -6.17 5.73
C VAL A 181 -6.75 -5.65 7.16
N ARG A 182 -6.64 -4.33 7.36
CA ARG A 182 -6.56 -3.74 8.71
C ARG A 182 -7.80 -4.04 9.56
N ALA A 183 -8.99 -3.92 8.97
CA ALA A 183 -10.24 -4.23 9.66
C ALA A 183 -10.32 -5.72 10.06
N TYR A 184 -9.89 -6.61 9.17
CA TYR A 184 -9.81 -8.04 9.43
C TYR A 184 -8.82 -8.38 10.56
N MET A 185 -7.64 -7.73 10.56
CA MET A 185 -6.65 -7.88 11.64
C MET A 185 -7.16 -7.36 12.98
N ARG A 186 -7.88 -6.24 12.98
CA ARG A 186 -8.54 -5.70 14.17
C ARG A 186 -9.57 -6.69 14.73
N ARG A 187 -10.34 -7.34 13.86
CA ARG A 187 -11.36 -8.33 14.25
C ARG A 187 -10.75 -9.60 14.82
N TYR A 188 -9.75 -10.18 14.14
CA TYR A 188 -9.29 -11.54 14.46
C TYR A 188 -7.96 -11.61 15.20
N GLY A 189 -7.08 -10.62 15.07
CA GLY A 189 -5.76 -10.59 15.71
C GLY A 189 -5.81 -10.85 17.22
N PRO A 190 -6.59 -10.10 18.03
CA PRO A 190 -6.66 -10.32 19.48
C PRO A 190 -7.15 -11.73 19.86
N SER A 191 -8.12 -12.28 19.11
CA SER A 191 -8.60 -13.65 19.34
C SER A 191 -7.54 -14.70 18.98
N CYS A 192 -6.75 -14.44 17.96
CA CYS A 192 -5.69 -15.34 17.54
C CYS A 192 -4.53 -15.35 18.53
N ALA A 193 -4.09 -14.17 18.97
CA ALA A 193 -3.05 -14.02 19.99
C ALA A 193 -3.40 -14.82 21.27
N ARG A 194 -4.64 -14.70 21.75
CA ARG A 194 -5.12 -15.47 22.91
C ARG A 194 -5.04 -16.97 22.71
N LYS A 195 -5.43 -17.48 21.53
CA LYS A 195 -5.31 -18.91 21.17
C LYS A 195 -3.84 -19.37 21.15
N ALA A 196 -2.93 -18.46 20.82
CA ALA A 196 -1.49 -18.67 20.84
C ALA A 196 -0.85 -18.38 22.23
N GLY A 197 -1.64 -18.21 23.29
CA GLY A 197 -1.15 -17.99 24.65
C GLY A 197 -0.58 -16.59 24.92
N ARG A 198 -0.95 -15.58 24.11
CA ARG A 198 -0.42 -14.22 24.21
C ARG A 198 -1.51 -13.18 24.45
N SER A 199 -1.18 -12.14 25.22
CA SER A 199 -2.07 -11.02 25.54
C SER A 199 -2.22 -10.03 24.39
N GLN A 200 -1.24 -9.97 23.49
CA GLN A 200 -1.21 -9.04 22.36
C GLN A 200 -0.84 -9.76 21.06
N ALA A 201 -1.44 -9.30 19.96
CA ALA A 201 -1.16 -9.80 18.63
C ALA A 201 0.12 -9.19 18.07
N THR A 202 0.91 -10.03 17.42
CA THR A 202 2.19 -9.71 16.78
C THR A 202 2.03 -9.76 15.26
N CYS A 203 3.03 -9.29 14.51
CA CYS A 203 3.02 -9.47 13.05
C CYS A 203 2.90 -10.94 12.63
N GLN A 204 3.46 -11.87 13.41
CA GLN A 204 3.28 -13.30 13.20
C GLN A 204 1.81 -13.72 13.23
N ASP A 205 1.02 -13.20 14.18
CA ASP A 205 -0.41 -13.51 14.22
C ASP A 205 -1.12 -12.94 13.01
N TYR A 206 -0.88 -11.67 12.69
CA TYR A 206 -1.57 -10.98 11.61
C TYR A 206 -1.28 -11.63 10.26
N ALA A 207 -0.01 -11.95 9.98
CA ALA A 207 0.40 -12.66 8.77
C ALA A 207 -0.29 -14.03 8.67
N ARG A 208 -0.30 -14.79 9.77
CA ARG A 208 -0.91 -16.13 9.79
C ARG A 208 -2.44 -16.07 9.74
N VAL A 209 -3.05 -15.02 10.29
CA VAL A 209 -4.49 -14.74 10.15
C VAL A 209 -4.83 -14.36 8.71
N HIS A 210 -3.97 -13.60 8.03
CA HIS A 210 -4.16 -13.28 6.61
C HIS A 210 -4.16 -14.55 5.75
N ASN A 211 -3.16 -15.41 5.95
CA ASN A 211 -2.99 -16.63 5.15
C ASN A 211 -3.95 -17.78 5.54
N GLY A 212 -4.30 -17.91 6.82
CA GLY A 212 -5.04 -19.06 7.35
C GLY A 212 -6.40 -18.75 7.98
N GLY A 213 -6.87 -17.51 7.89
CA GLY A 213 -8.15 -17.07 8.47
C GLY A 213 -8.12 -16.90 10.00
N PRO A 214 -9.30 -16.85 10.67
CA PRO A 214 -9.44 -16.40 12.08
C PRO A 214 -8.67 -17.19 13.15
N SER A 215 -8.18 -18.38 12.80
CA SER A 215 -7.37 -19.23 13.69
C SER A 215 -6.02 -19.59 13.08
N GLY A 216 -5.60 -18.91 12.01
CA GLY A 216 -4.38 -19.25 11.28
C GLY A 216 -3.10 -19.20 12.12
N CYS A 217 -3.05 -18.36 13.16
CA CYS A 217 -1.93 -18.26 14.12
C CYS A 217 -1.67 -19.52 14.96
N ILE A 218 -2.57 -20.50 14.98
CA ILE A 218 -2.34 -21.79 15.67
C ILE A 218 -2.21 -22.96 14.68
N ARG A 219 -2.32 -22.70 13.37
CA ARG A 219 -2.21 -23.75 12.35
C ARG A 219 -0.78 -23.87 11.85
N SER A 220 -0.25 -25.09 11.79
CA SER A 220 1.14 -25.32 11.34
C SER A 220 1.37 -24.96 9.88
N TYR A 221 0.37 -25.14 9.00
CA TYR A 221 0.50 -24.85 7.56
C TYR A 221 0.80 -23.37 7.25
N THR A 222 0.49 -22.44 8.18
CA THR A 222 0.77 -21.00 7.98
C THR A 222 2.21 -20.62 8.38
N LEU A 223 2.99 -21.53 8.97
CA LEU A 223 4.37 -21.24 9.39
C LEU A 223 5.29 -20.93 8.21
N GLY A 224 5.11 -21.61 7.07
CA GLY A 224 5.87 -21.33 5.84
C GLY A 224 5.58 -19.95 5.26
N TYR A 225 4.33 -19.48 5.38
CA TYR A 225 3.97 -18.11 5.03
C TYR A 225 4.63 -17.10 5.98
N TRP A 226 4.55 -17.34 7.29
CA TRP A 226 5.21 -16.49 8.28
C TRP A 226 6.72 -16.37 8.07
N LYS A 227 7.42 -17.47 7.75
CA LYS A 227 8.87 -17.44 7.51
C LYS A 227 9.25 -16.43 6.42
N ARG A 228 8.45 -16.32 5.36
CA ARG A 228 8.66 -15.35 4.28
C ARG A 228 8.43 -13.91 4.74
N ILE A 229 7.37 -13.68 5.53
CA ILE A 229 7.07 -12.36 6.10
C ILE A 229 8.13 -11.93 7.11
N SER A 230 8.58 -12.82 7.99
CA SER A 230 9.63 -12.56 8.96
C SER A 230 10.91 -12.09 8.27
N ALA A 231 11.31 -12.74 7.17
CA ALA A 231 12.48 -12.32 6.40
C ALA A 231 12.32 -10.91 5.79
N CYS A 232 11.10 -10.52 5.40
CA CYS A 232 10.82 -9.14 5.00
C CYS A 232 10.93 -8.18 6.20
N CYS A 233 10.35 -8.54 7.35
CA CYS A 233 10.40 -7.74 8.58
C CYS A 233 11.84 -7.48 9.02
N ASP A 234 12.70 -8.50 8.98
CA ASP A 234 14.12 -8.37 9.33
C ASP A 234 14.83 -7.37 8.39
N ARG A 235 14.55 -7.43 7.09
CA ARG A 235 15.14 -6.51 6.08
C ARG A 235 14.72 -5.05 6.29
N VAL A 236 13.50 -4.79 6.79
CA VAL A 236 12.98 -3.42 6.98
C VAL A 236 13.21 -2.89 8.40
N GLY A 237 14.01 -3.58 9.22
CA GLY A 237 14.35 -3.14 10.59
C GLY A 237 13.30 -3.49 11.65
N GLY A 238 12.38 -4.39 11.33
CA GLY A 238 11.38 -4.93 12.25
C GLY A 238 9.94 -4.71 11.81
N CYS A 239 9.09 -5.64 12.27
CA CYS A 239 7.65 -5.53 12.37
C CYS A 239 7.26 -5.84 13.82
#